data_AF-A0A2N6PSW8-F1
#
_entry.id   AF-A0A2N6PSW8-F1
#
_cell.length_a   1.000
_cell.length_b   1.000
_cell.length_c   1.000
_cell.angle_alpha   90.00
_cell.angle_beta   90.00
_cell.angle_gamma   90.00
#
_symmetry.space_group_name_H-M   'P 1'
#
loop_
_entity.id
_entity.type
_entity.pdbx_description
1 polymer ?
#
loop_
_entity_poly.entity_id
_entity_poly.type
_entity_poly.pdbx_seq_one_letter_code
_entity_poly.pdbx_strand_id
1 'polypeptide(L)'
;MILFAVTLAVVTQGWMSEVFSAVFIGQSYLLAINLNPLFRTDGYHALEAVLGATNMRSRAIAYVFSSMRRLPQPLYLRSVSPVVKAGYIAYLAAGVLYVGVLLAVTVFGVFWVVGAW
;
A
#
# COMPACT_ATOMS: atom_id res chain seq x y z
N MET A 1 -14.19 -4.29 14.02
CA MET A 1 -15.01 -3.12 13.63
C MET A 1 -15.49 -3.20 12.19
N ILE A 2 -14.62 -3.43 11.19
CA ILE A 2 -15.03 -3.57 9.76
C ILE A 2 -16.13 -4.62 9.58
N LEU A 3 -15.93 -5.83 10.13
CA LEU A 3 -16.92 -6.92 10.06
C LEU A 3 -18.26 -6.54 10.72
N PHE A 4 -18.21 -5.80 11.82
CA PHE A 4 -19.42 -5.34 12.49
C PHE A 4 -20.18 -4.31 11.66
N ALA A 5 -19.46 -3.34 11.06
CA ALA A 5 -20.05 -2.33 10.20
C ALA A 5 -20.72 -2.95 8.96
N VAL A 6 -20.08 -3.92 8.28
CA VAL A 6 -20.68 -4.58 7.11
C VAL A 6 -21.89 -5.44 7.50
N THR A 7 -21.84 -6.15 8.63
CA THR A 7 -22.99 -6.93 9.10
C THR A 7 -24.19 -6.03 9.36
N LEU A 8 -24.00 -4.89 10.03
CA LEU A 8 -25.08 -3.95 10.29
C LEU A 8 -25.58 -3.27 9.01
N ALA A 9 -24.69 -2.96 8.07
CA ALA A 9 -25.08 -2.41 6.77
C ALA A 9 -26.04 -3.36 6.02
N VAL A 10 -25.79 -4.67 6.08
CA VAL A 10 -26.60 -5.70 5.40
C VAL A 10 -27.91 -5.99 6.13
N VAL A 11 -27.93 -5.94 7.45
CA VAL A 11 -29.09 -6.35 8.27
C VAL A 11 -30.07 -5.20 8.55
N THR A 12 -29.60 -3.95 8.51
CA THR A 12 -30.45 -2.76 8.73
C THR A 12 -31.05 -2.24 7.42
N GLN A 13 -32.05 -1.35 7.53
CA GLN A 13 -32.71 -0.72 6.38
C GLN A 13 -32.76 0.80 6.51
N GLY A 14 -32.99 1.49 5.40
CA GLY A 14 -33.05 2.94 5.33
C GLY A 14 -31.74 3.61 5.75
N TRP A 15 -31.84 4.76 6.41
CA TRP A 15 -30.69 5.60 6.76
C TRP A 15 -29.62 4.88 7.60
N MET A 16 -30.00 3.90 8.43
CA MET A 16 -29.01 3.14 9.23
C MET A 16 -28.08 2.32 8.32
N SER A 17 -28.62 1.66 7.30
CA SER A 17 -27.84 0.87 6.34
C SER A 17 -26.85 1.75 5.58
N GLU A 18 -27.28 2.95 5.20
CA GLU A 18 -26.44 3.94 4.52
C GLU A 18 -25.26 4.39 5.40
N VAL A 19 -25.52 4.71 6.67
CA VAL A 19 -24.48 5.11 7.63
C VAL A 19 -23.46 3.98 7.83
N PHE A 20 -23.92 2.75 8.07
CA PHE A 20 -22.99 1.63 8.26
C PHE A 20 -22.21 1.28 6.99
N SER A 21 -22.81 1.46 5.81
CA SER A 21 -22.12 1.31 4.53
C SER A 21 -21.02 2.36 4.37
N ALA A 22 -21.29 3.62 4.69
CA ALA A 22 -20.29 4.69 4.65
C ALA A 22 -19.12 4.42 5.62
N VAL A 23 -19.43 3.97 6.84
CA VAL A 23 -18.41 3.57 7.83
C VAL A 23 -17.57 2.39 7.32
N PHE A 24 -18.21 1.37 6.74
CA PHE A 24 -17.52 0.21 6.17
C PHE A 24 -16.58 0.61 5.03
N ILE A 25 -17.03 1.45 4.11
CA ILE A 25 -16.22 1.98 3.00
C ILE A 25 -15.01 2.76 3.57
N GLY A 26 -15.25 3.68 4.50
CA GLY A 26 -14.19 4.50 5.11
C GLY A 26 -13.14 3.65 5.83
N GLN A 27 -13.57 2.65 6.61
CA GLN A 27 -12.63 1.76 7.32
C GLN A 27 -11.87 0.85 6.35
N SER A 28 -12.52 0.36 5.29
CA SER A 28 -11.84 -0.44 4.25
C SER A 28 -10.79 0.38 3.51
N TYR A 29 -11.08 1.66 3.25
CA TYR A 29 -10.11 2.57 2.65
C TYR A 29 -8.91 2.86 3.57
N LEU A 30 -9.15 3.10 4.86
CA LEU A 30 -8.08 3.26 5.84
C LEU A 30 -7.23 1.99 6.00
N LEU A 31 -7.86 0.81 5.93
CA LEU A 31 -7.14 -0.45 5.91
C LEU A 31 -6.24 -0.55 4.68
N ALA A 32 -6.74 -0.21 3.49
CA ALA A 32 -5.93 -0.19 2.27
C ALA A 32 -4.74 0.79 2.39
N ILE A 33 -4.94 1.99 2.94
CA ILE A 33 -3.83 2.92 3.21
C ILE A 33 -2.80 2.29 4.16
N ASN A 34 -3.24 1.64 5.24
CA ASN A 34 -2.35 1.02 6.22
C ASN A 34 -1.63 -0.23 5.69
N LEU A 35 -2.17 -0.90 4.68
CA LEU A 35 -1.50 -2.03 4.01
C LEU A 35 -0.47 -1.58 2.96
N ASN A 36 -0.22 -0.28 2.82
CA ASN A 36 0.69 0.25 1.82
C ASN A 36 2.16 -0.14 2.11
N PRO A 37 2.78 -0.98 1.27
CA PRO A 37 4.13 -1.47 1.54
C PRO A 37 5.21 -0.41 1.28
N LEU A 38 4.90 0.68 0.55
CA LEU A 38 5.86 1.71 0.12
C LEU A 38 6.04 2.82 1.16
N PHE A 39 4.98 3.19 1.89
CA PHE A 39 5.04 4.17 2.96
C PHE A 39 5.31 3.51 4.32
N ARG A 40 5.73 4.29 5.34
CA ARG A 40 5.95 3.76 6.69
C ARG A 40 4.59 3.58 7.38
N THR A 41 3.91 2.51 7.00
CA THR A 41 2.62 2.07 7.54
C THR A 41 2.76 0.67 8.14
N ASP A 42 1.71 0.17 8.77
CA ASP A 42 1.72 -1.17 9.37
C ASP A 42 1.99 -2.27 8.33
N GLY A 43 1.51 -2.13 7.10
CA GLY A 43 1.74 -3.08 6.00
C GLY A 43 3.22 -3.17 5.61
N TYR A 44 3.94 -2.04 5.65
CA TYR A 44 5.38 -2.03 5.45
C TYR A 44 6.11 -2.83 6.54
N HIS A 45 5.76 -2.60 7.82
CA HIS A 45 6.38 -3.31 8.94
C HIS A 45 6.01 -4.80 8.98
N ALA A 46 4.79 -5.15 8.62
CA ALA A 46 4.35 -6.53 8.48
C ALA A 46 5.16 -7.26 7.41
N LEU A 47 5.40 -6.61 6.26
CA LEU A 47 6.18 -7.18 5.18
C LEU A 47 7.66 -7.35 5.56
N GLU A 48 8.24 -6.40 6.29
CA GLU A 48 9.57 -6.54 6.89
C GLU A 48 9.67 -7.72 7.85
N ALA A 49 8.67 -7.88 8.73
CA ALA A 49 8.62 -8.98 9.69
C ALA A 49 8.53 -10.35 8.99
N VAL A 50 7.66 -10.48 7.98
CA VAL A 50 7.50 -11.73 7.21
C VAL A 50 8.76 -12.09 6.43
N LEU A 51 9.44 -11.11 5.86
CA LEU A 51 10.66 -11.34 5.08
C LEU A 51 11.93 -11.44 5.94
N GLY A 52 11.83 -11.22 7.25
CA GLY A 52 12.98 -11.16 8.15
C GLY A 52 13.99 -10.07 7.77
N ALA A 53 13.51 -8.99 7.13
CA ALA A 53 14.33 -7.94 6.58
C ALA A 53 14.11 -6.64 7.34
N THR A 54 15.18 -5.86 7.55
CA THR A 54 15.10 -4.53 8.16
C THR A 54 15.46 -3.44 7.17
N ASN A 55 14.80 -2.29 7.29
CA ASN A 55 14.99 -1.12 6.43
C ASN A 55 14.86 -1.43 4.93
N MET A 56 13.96 -2.34 4.55
CA MET A 56 13.79 -2.82 3.18
C MET A 56 13.50 -1.68 2.21
N ARG A 57 12.65 -0.72 2.62
CA ARG A 57 12.32 0.45 1.81
C ARG A 57 13.55 1.27 1.44
N SER A 58 14.31 1.70 2.46
CA SER A 58 15.48 2.56 2.25
C SER A 58 16.54 1.85 1.40
N ARG A 59 16.76 0.55 1.63
CA ARG A 59 17.69 -0.28 0.86
C ARG A 59 17.23 -0.43 -0.59
N ALA A 60 15.94 -0.67 -0.81
CA ALA A 60 15.39 -0.82 -2.14
C ALA A 60 15.47 0.49 -2.94
N ILE A 61 15.11 1.62 -2.33
CA ILE A 61 15.21 2.95 -2.96
C ILE A 61 16.67 3.26 -3.29
N ALA A 62 17.59 3.07 -2.34
CA ALA A 62 19.01 3.32 -2.57
C ALA A 62 19.56 2.45 -3.71
N TYR A 63 19.19 1.17 -3.76
CA TYR A 63 19.60 0.26 -4.83
C TYR A 63 19.06 0.67 -6.19
N VAL A 64 17.75 0.90 -6.30
CA VAL A 64 17.10 1.26 -7.58
C VAL A 64 17.59 2.62 -8.06
N PHE A 65 17.68 3.61 -7.16
CA PHE A 65 18.14 4.95 -7.51
C PHE A 65 19.61 4.97 -7.96
N SER A 66 20.51 4.31 -7.23
CA SER A 66 21.92 4.22 -7.63
C SER A 66 22.08 3.46 -8.95
N SER A 67 21.32 2.38 -9.16
CA SER A 67 21.32 1.63 -10.42
C SER A 67 20.81 2.47 -11.60
N MET A 68 19.69 3.19 -11.44
CA MET A 68 19.13 4.06 -12.48
C MET A 68 20.07 5.22 -12.83
N ARG A 69 20.71 5.83 -11.82
CA ARG A 69 21.65 6.94 -12.03
C ARG A 69 23.07 6.50 -12.33
N ARG A 70 23.33 5.19 -12.46
CA ARG A 70 24.68 4.61 -12.66
C ARG A 70 25.70 5.10 -11.62
N LEU A 71 25.24 5.35 -10.40
CA LEU A 71 26.08 5.77 -9.28
C LEU A 71 26.68 4.54 -8.57
N PRO A 72 27.86 4.67 -7.95
CA PRO A 72 28.42 3.61 -7.15
C PRO A 72 27.47 3.21 -6.02
N GLN A 73 27.16 1.91 -5.93
CA GLN A 73 26.28 1.41 -4.87
C GLN A 73 26.94 1.58 -3.49
N PRO A 74 26.15 1.91 -2.45
CA PRO A 74 26.61 1.90 -1.07
C PRO A 74 27.25 0.56 -0.67
N LEU A 75 28.26 0.58 0.20
CA LEU A 75 29.02 -0.62 0.59
C LEU A 75 28.12 -1.77 1.08
N TYR A 76 27.11 -1.46 1.90
CA TYR A 76 26.15 -2.43 2.43
C TYR A 76 25.20 -3.05 1.38
N LEU A 77 25.17 -2.53 0.15
CA LEU A 77 24.41 -3.10 -0.98
C LEU A 77 25.27 -3.88 -1.96
N ARG A 78 26.59 -3.67 -1.97
CA ARG A 78 27.51 -4.34 -2.90
C ARG A 78 27.56 -5.85 -2.66
N SER A 79 27.61 -6.25 -1.39
CA SER A 79 27.67 -7.66 -0.95
C SER A 79 26.32 -8.39 -0.97
N VAL A 80 25.23 -7.69 -1.32
CA VAL A 80 23.89 -8.30 -1.38
C VAL A 80 23.78 -9.19 -2.62
N SER A 81 23.17 -10.36 -2.45
CA SER A 81 23.00 -11.33 -3.53
C SER A 81 22.13 -10.77 -4.67
N PRO A 82 22.33 -11.21 -5.92
CA PRO A 82 21.51 -10.78 -7.07
C PRO A 82 20.01 -11.02 -6.86
N VAL A 83 19.65 -12.11 -6.20
CA VAL A 83 18.23 -12.45 -5.90
C VAL A 83 17.59 -11.39 -5.00
N VAL A 84 18.29 -10.97 -3.94
CA VAL A 84 17.77 -9.94 -3.03
C VAL A 84 17.70 -8.57 -3.74
N LYS A 85 18.67 -8.28 -4.61
CA LYS A 85 18.63 -7.08 -5.47
C LYS A 85 17.42 -7.07 -6.41
N ALA A 86 17.08 -8.21 -7.02
CA ALA A 86 15.85 -8.35 -7.80
C ALA A 86 14.60 -8.17 -6.93
N GLY A 87 14.63 -8.70 -5.70
CA GLY A 87 13.59 -8.49 -4.69
C GLY A 87 13.34 -7.01 -4.37
N TYR A 88 14.37 -6.18 -4.29
CA TYR A 88 14.21 -4.73 -4.11
C TYR A 88 13.48 -4.05 -5.27
N ILE A 89 13.80 -4.46 -6.51
CA ILE A 89 13.13 -3.94 -7.70
C ILE A 89 11.66 -4.36 -7.67
N ALA A 90 11.38 -5.63 -7.43
CA ALA A 90 10.02 -6.18 -7.37
C ALA A 90 9.19 -5.51 -6.27
N TYR A 91 9.77 -5.32 -5.07
CA TYR A 91 9.12 -4.63 -3.96
C TYR A 91 8.74 -3.19 -4.31
N LEU A 92 9.64 -2.42 -4.93
CA LEU A 92 9.34 -1.05 -5.34
C LEU A 92 8.32 -0.99 -6.46
N ALA A 93 8.42 -1.88 -7.45
CA ALA A 93 7.44 -1.97 -8.54
C ALA A 93 6.05 -2.30 -8.01
N ALA A 94 5.93 -3.29 -7.12
CA ALA A 94 4.67 -3.65 -6.47
C ALA A 94 4.13 -2.52 -5.60
N GLY A 95 4.99 -1.83 -4.83
CA GLY A 95 4.58 -0.70 -4.00
C GLY A 95 4.10 0.50 -4.81
N VAL A 96 4.78 0.84 -5.92
CA VAL A 96 4.35 1.90 -6.84
C VAL A 96 3.03 1.52 -7.51
N LEU A 97 2.89 0.28 -7.98
CA LEU A 97 1.64 -0.21 -8.56
C LEU A 97 0.49 -0.13 -7.55
N TYR A 98 0.73 -0.56 -6.31
CA TYR A 98 -0.25 -0.48 -5.22
C TYR A 98 -0.73 0.95 -4.99
N VAL A 99 0.20 1.90 -4.88
CA VAL A 99 -0.12 3.32 -4.69
C VAL A 99 -0.87 3.87 -5.90
N GLY A 100 -0.47 3.50 -7.12
CA GLY A 100 -1.13 3.91 -8.35
C GLY A 100 -2.59 3.41 -8.43
N VAL A 101 -2.82 2.14 -8.09
CA VAL A 101 -4.17 1.56 -8.03
C VAL A 101 -5.01 2.24 -6.96
N LEU A 102 -4.46 2.43 -5.77
CA LEU A 102 -5.18 3.11 -4.68
C LEU A 102 -5.57 4.53 -5.09
N LEU A 103 -4.65 5.28 -5.70
CA LEU A 103 -4.92 6.63 -6.21
C LEU A 103 -6.00 6.62 -7.29
N ALA A 104 -5.92 5.68 -8.25
CA ALA A 104 -6.92 5.55 -9.31
C ALA A 104 -8.31 5.26 -8.74
N VAL A 105 -8.43 4.35 -7.77
CA VAL A 105 -9.69 4.04 -7.07
C VAL A 105 -10.21 5.28 -6.35
N THR A 106 -9.36 6.02 -5.64
CA THR A 106 -9.77 7.25 -4.93
C THR A 106 -10.26 8.32 -5.91
N VAL A 107 -9.50 8.59 -6.97
CA VAL A 107 -9.84 9.61 -7.96
C VAL A 107 -11.14 9.24 -8.67
N PHE A 108 -11.25 8.00 -9.17
CA PHE A 108 -12.48 7.50 -9.80
C PHE A 108 -13.67 7.55 -8.86
N GLY A 109 -13.50 7.11 -7.61
CA GLY A 109 -14.56 7.14 -6.59
C GLY A 109 -15.04 8.57 -6.30
N VAL A 110 -14.13 9.55 -6.22
CA VAL A 110 -14.50 10.96 -6.04
C VAL A 110 -15.26 11.49 -7.25
N PHE A 111 -14.79 11.26 -8.47
CA PHE A 111 -15.50 11.69 -9.68
C PHE A 111 -16.90 11.06 -9.78
N TRP A 112 -17.03 9.79 -9.40
CA TRP A 112 -18.32 9.09 -9.28
C TRP A 112 -19.28 9.77 -8.31
N VAL A 113 -18.81 10.11 -7.11
CA VAL A 113 -19.64 10.75 -6.08
C VAL A 113 -20.02 12.18 -6.45
N VAL A 114 -19.13 12.94 -7.08
CA VAL A 114 -19.37 14.35 -7.45
C VAL A 114 -20.14 14.49 -8.77
N GLY A 115 -20.34 13.39 -9.52
CA GLY A 115 -21.05 13.41 -10.80
C GLY A 115 -20.30 14.14 -11.91
N ALA A 116 -18.98 14.26 -11.78
CA ALA A 116 -18.12 14.90 -12.78
C ALA A 116 -17.60 13.83 -13.76
N TRP A 117 -18.41 13.54 -14.79
CA TRP A 117 -18.08 12.67 -15.92
C TRP A 117 -18.49 13.33 -17.23
#